data_AF-A0A956I3V4-F1
#
_entry.id   AF-A0A956I3V4-F1
#
_cell.length_a   1.000
_cell.length_b   1.000
_cell.length_c   1.000
_cell.angle_alpha   90.00
_cell.angle_beta   90.00
_cell.angle_gamma   90.00
#
_symmetry.space_group_name_H-M   'P 1'
#
loop_
_entity.id
_entity.type
_entity.pdbx_description
1 polymer ?
#
loop_
_entity_poly.entity_id
_entity_poly.type
_entity_poly.pdbx_seq_one_letter_code
_entity_poly.pdbx_strand_id
1 'polypeptide(L)'
;MSKRIDNVMEKLADARLPELRAKFEEVLGESTRAPNKTYLLRRIREGLEAKEQEAKAARKKTKGSATKAPSKPKRESDGLTKLTVEELQKRYLEEVGRETGSSDKGYLVWKIRMARKGKVRVGPARERKHEPGTTQVVPLTLPRETVAALDDVVERTTFANRSDFLKRAIHDLLKHQGFASLATEHFGDA
;
A
#
# COMPACT_ATOMS: atom_id res chain seq x y z
N MET A 1 -13.62 -13.42 -22.16
CA MET A 1 -13.53 -14.43 -21.08
C MET A 1 -13.61 -15.81 -21.68
N SER A 2 -12.87 -16.77 -21.13
CA SER A 2 -12.87 -18.15 -21.65
C SER A 2 -14.00 -18.93 -20.98
N LYS A 3 -15.04 -19.28 -21.75
CA LYS A 3 -16.22 -20.04 -21.25
C LYS A 3 -15.84 -21.34 -20.52
N ARG A 4 -14.65 -21.89 -20.82
CA ARG A 4 -14.11 -23.07 -20.14
C ARG A 4 -13.69 -22.78 -18.71
N ILE A 5 -13.08 -21.62 -18.45
CA ILE A 5 -12.64 -21.23 -17.10
C ILE A 5 -13.87 -20.96 -16.25
N ASP A 6 -14.88 -20.25 -16.79
CA ASP A 6 -16.11 -19.94 -16.06
C ASP A 6 -16.84 -21.23 -15.61
N ASN A 7 -16.99 -22.22 -16.50
CA ASN A 7 -17.58 -23.52 -16.15
C ASN A 7 -16.77 -24.32 -15.09
N VAL A 8 -15.44 -24.17 -15.05
CA VAL A 8 -14.59 -24.81 -14.03
C VAL A 8 -14.74 -24.10 -12.69
N MET A 9 -14.87 -22.77 -12.71
CA MET A 9 -15.07 -21.95 -11.51
C MET A 9 -16.45 -22.19 -10.89
N GLU A 10 -17.50 -22.36 -11.69
CA GLU A 10 -18.85 -22.73 -11.19
C GLU A 10 -18.83 -24.06 -10.44
N LYS A 11 -18.18 -25.10 -11.00
CA LYS A 11 -18.03 -26.39 -10.31
C LYS A 11 -17.19 -26.30 -9.03
N LEU A 12 -16.28 -25.34 -8.96
CA LEU A 12 -15.44 -25.10 -7.78
C LEU A 12 -16.12 -24.22 -6.73
N ALA A 13 -17.14 -23.46 -7.11
CA ALA A 13 -17.88 -22.61 -6.19
C ALA A 13 -18.55 -23.42 -5.07
N ASP A 14 -18.95 -24.66 -5.34
CA ASP A 14 -19.57 -25.56 -4.36
C ASP A 14 -18.61 -26.54 -3.68
N ALA A 15 -17.35 -26.60 -4.15
CA ALA A 15 -16.34 -27.52 -3.61
C ALA A 15 -15.95 -27.20 -2.16
N ARG A 16 -15.52 -28.24 -1.42
CA ARG A 16 -15.04 -28.10 -0.04
C ARG A 16 -13.62 -27.52 -0.01
N LEU A 17 -13.23 -26.94 1.13
CA LEU A 17 -11.90 -26.30 1.28
C LEU A 17 -10.70 -27.22 0.93
N PRO A 18 -10.68 -28.51 1.31
CA PRO A 18 -9.58 -29.41 0.92
C PRO A 18 -9.46 -29.57 -0.60
N GLU A 19 -10.59 -29.67 -1.29
CA GLU A 19 -10.63 -29.83 -2.75
C GLU A 19 -10.16 -28.55 -3.46
N LEU A 20 -10.51 -27.38 -2.92
CA LEU A 20 -10.01 -26.10 -3.42
C LEU A 20 -8.51 -25.94 -3.23
N ARG A 21 -7.95 -26.44 -2.13
CA ARG A 21 -6.50 -26.45 -1.90
C ARG A 21 -5.78 -27.39 -2.86
N ALA A 22 -6.34 -28.58 -3.11
CA ALA A 22 -5.80 -29.52 -4.09
C ALA A 22 -5.76 -28.92 -5.50
N LYS A 23 -6.84 -28.25 -5.94
CA LYS A 23 -6.84 -27.58 -7.26
C LYS A 23 -5.96 -26.34 -7.31
N PHE A 24 -5.78 -25.64 -6.19
CA PHE A 24 -4.82 -24.54 -6.10
C PHE A 24 -3.39 -25.06 -6.32
N GLU A 25 -3.03 -26.16 -5.68
CA GLU A 25 -1.72 -26.82 -5.84
C GLU A 25 -1.52 -27.33 -7.28
N GLU A 26 -2.55 -27.94 -7.90
CA GLU A 26 -2.49 -28.37 -9.30
C GLU A 26 -2.27 -27.20 -10.29
N VAL A 27 -2.94 -26.07 -10.05
CA VAL A 27 -2.91 -24.92 -10.96
C VAL A 27 -1.64 -24.09 -10.77
N LEU A 28 -1.23 -23.83 -9.54
CA LEU A 28 -0.12 -22.92 -9.22
C LEU A 28 1.18 -23.62 -8.81
N GLY A 29 1.14 -24.91 -8.48
CA GLY A 29 2.31 -25.68 -8.02
C GLY A 29 2.73 -25.38 -6.58
N GLU A 30 1.93 -24.58 -5.85
CA GLU A 30 2.22 -24.17 -4.46
C GLU A 30 1.17 -24.76 -3.51
N SER A 31 1.61 -25.37 -2.41
CA SER A 31 0.69 -25.82 -1.37
C SER A 31 0.25 -24.65 -0.49
N THR A 32 -1.04 -24.53 -0.20
CA THR A 32 -1.60 -23.44 0.62
C THR A 32 -2.51 -23.95 1.74
N ARG A 33 -2.32 -23.39 2.95
CA ARG A 33 -3.20 -23.64 4.11
C ARG A 33 -4.24 -22.52 4.33
N ALA A 34 -4.41 -21.63 3.35
CA ALA A 34 -5.35 -20.51 3.48
C ALA A 34 -6.78 -21.01 3.85
N PRO A 35 -7.44 -20.42 4.87
CA PRO A 35 -8.79 -20.81 5.27
C PRO A 35 -9.91 -20.15 4.44
N ASN A 36 -9.56 -19.25 3.51
CA ASN A 36 -10.52 -18.42 2.80
C ASN A 36 -10.87 -18.97 1.40
N LYS A 37 -12.14 -19.37 1.21
CA LYS A 37 -12.67 -19.91 -0.05
C LYS A 37 -12.67 -18.90 -1.20
N THR A 38 -13.01 -17.63 -0.97
CA THR A 38 -13.05 -16.61 -2.03
C THR A 38 -11.65 -16.30 -2.56
N TYR A 39 -10.65 -16.31 -1.67
CA TYR A 39 -9.25 -16.17 -2.03
C TYR A 39 -8.77 -17.31 -2.95
N LEU A 40 -9.08 -18.57 -2.58
CA LEU A 40 -8.67 -19.74 -3.36
C LEU A 40 -9.28 -19.72 -4.77
N LEU A 41 -10.58 -19.43 -4.87
CA LEU A 41 -11.27 -19.34 -6.17
C LEU A 41 -10.67 -18.26 -7.06
N ARG A 42 -10.41 -17.06 -6.52
CA ARG A 42 -9.77 -15.98 -7.29
C ARG A 42 -8.39 -16.37 -7.81
N ARG A 43 -7.56 -16.99 -6.96
CA ARG A 43 -6.19 -17.38 -7.34
C ARG A 43 -6.15 -18.55 -8.34
N ILE A 44 -7.05 -19.52 -8.19
CA ILE A 44 -7.21 -20.61 -9.16
C ILE A 44 -7.61 -20.04 -10.53
N ARG A 45 -8.55 -19.08 -10.57
CA ARG A 45 -8.93 -18.40 -11.82
C ARG A 45 -7.75 -17.68 -12.47
N GLU A 46 -7.00 -16.89 -11.71
CA GLU A 46 -5.80 -16.18 -12.19
C GLU A 46 -4.77 -17.16 -12.79
N GLY A 47 -4.52 -18.28 -12.12
CA GLY A 47 -3.59 -19.31 -12.61
C GLY A 47 -4.06 -20.01 -13.88
N LEU A 48 -5.36 -20.32 -13.99
CA LEU A 48 -5.94 -20.90 -15.21
C LEU A 48 -5.89 -19.93 -16.40
N GLU A 49 -6.17 -18.64 -16.15
CA GLU A 49 -6.08 -17.60 -17.17
C GLU A 49 -4.62 -17.41 -17.64
N ALA A 50 -3.64 -17.44 -16.72
CA ALA A 50 -2.22 -17.37 -17.06
C ALA A 50 -1.78 -18.56 -17.93
N LYS A 51 -2.14 -19.79 -17.54
CA LYS A 51 -1.85 -21.01 -18.34
C LYS A 51 -2.49 -20.96 -19.73
N GLU A 52 -3.72 -20.44 -19.85
CA GLU A 52 -4.37 -20.30 -21.16
C GLU A 52 -3.68 -19.24 -22.04
N GLN A 53 -3.23 -18.14 -21.45
CA GLN A 53 -2.50 -17.09 -22.17
C GLN A 53 -1.12 -17.59 -22.64
N GLU A 54 -0.40 -18.35 -21.80
CA GLU A 54 0.85 -19.00 -22.17
C GLU A 54 0.64 -20.00 -23.31
N ALA A 55 -0.40 -20.84 -23.23
CA ALA A 55 -0.75 -21.78 -24.30
C ALA A 55 -1.12 -21.08 -25.61
N LYS A 56 -1.85 -19.95 -25.55
CA LYS A 56 -2.15 -19.11 -26.72
C LYS A 56 -0.90 -18.46 -27.30
N ALA A 57 0.01 -17.97 -26.45
CA ALA A 57 1.28 -17.41 -26.88
C ALA A 57 2.19 -18.47 -27.53
N ALA A 58 2.23 -19.68 -27.00
CA ALA A 58 2.96 -20.81 -27.57
C ALA A 58 2.40 -21.25 -28.93
N ARG A 59 1.07 -21.37 -29.06
CA ARG A 59 0.40 -21.68 -30.34
C ARG A 59 0.57 -20.59 -31.41
N LYS A 60 0.69 -19.33 -30.99
CA LYS A 60 0.98 -18.21 -31.89
C LYS A 60 2.43 -18.24 -32.41
N LYS A 61 3.37 -18.76 -31.61
CA LYS A 61 4.77 -18.96 -32.03
C LYS A 61 4.96 -20.10 -33.03
N THR A 62 4.16 -21.18 -32.96
CA THR A 62 4.32 -22.36 -33.84
C THR A 62 3.63 -22.24 -35.21
N LYS A 63 2.69 -21.30 -35.41
CA LYS A 63 2.01 -21.07 -36.72
C LYS A 63 2.64 -19.97 -37.59
N GLY A 64 3.79 -19.42 -37.22
CA GLY A 64 4.44 -18.31 -37.93
C GLY A 64 5.91 -18.57 -38.22
N SER A 65 6.22 -19.54 -39.09
CA SER A 65 7.55 -19.72 -39.68
C SER A 65 7.50 -19.41 -41.18
N ALA A 66 7.30 -18.13 -41.52
CA ALA A 66 7.83 -17.51 -42.73
C ALA A 66 7.63 -15.99 -42.62
N THR A 67 8.72 -15.26 -42.83
CA THR A 67 8.79 -13.83 -43.18
C THR A 67 8.76 -12.79 -42.03
N LYS A 68 9.88 -12.04 -41.99
CA LYS A 68 10.15 -10.73 -41.38
C LYS A 68 9.88 -10.58 -39.88
N ALA A 69 10.99 -10.34 -39.16
CA ALA A 69 11.01 -9.73 -37.85
C ALA A 69 10.00 -8.57 -37.78
N PRO A 70 9.02 -8.59 -36.87
CA PRO A 70 8.20 -7.42 -36.64
C PRO A 70 9.09 -6.41 -35.94
N SER A 71 9.47 -5.36 -36.67
CA SER A 71 9.84 -4.09 -36.07
C SER A 71 8.84 -3.80 -34.96
N LYS A 72 9.30 -3.83 -33.70
CA LYS A 72 8.52 -3.31 -32.56
C LYS A 72 7.89 -2.00 -33.02
N PRO A 73 6.58 -1.76 -32.79
CA PRO A 73 6.03 -0.45 -33.04
C PRO A 73 6.95 0.52 -32.32
N LYS A 74 7.48 1.49 -33.08
CA LYS A 74 8.26 2.61 -32.57
C LYS A 74 7.32 3.26 -31.55
N ARG A 75 7.42 2.84 -30.28
CA ARG A 75 6.76 3.53 -29.18
C ARG A 75 7.22 4.95 -29.38
N GLU A 76 6.29 5.85 -29.67
CA GLU A 76 6.58 7.27 -29.75
C GLU A 76 7.41 7.58 -28.52
N SER A 77 8.71 7.76 -28.73
CA SER A 77 9.61 7.92 -27.61
C SER A 77 9.24 9.30 -27.09
N ASP A 78 8.63 9.37 -25.90
CA ASP A 78 8.16 10.61 -25.25
C ASP A 78 9.21 11.74 -25.15
N GLY A 79 10.43 11.55 -25.66
CA GLY A 79 11.56 12.46 -25.58
C GLY A 79 12.17 12.55 -24.18
N LEU A 80 11.45 12.07 -23.16
CA LEU A 80 11.77 12.21 -21.74
C LEU A 80 13.13 11.62 -21.36
N THR A 81 13.61 10.57 -22.02
CA THR A 81 14.91 9.96 -21.71
C THR A 81 16.11 10.72 -22.29
N LYS A 82 15.89 11.71 -23.17
CA LYS A 82 16.95 12.54 -23.78
C LYS A 82 17.11 13.90 -23.10
N LEU A 83 16.18 14.26 -22.22
CA LEU A 83 16.15 15.56 -21.55
C LEU A 83 17.14 15.62 -20.39
N THR A 84 17.58 16.83 -20.07
CA THR A 84 18.38 17.10 -18.87
C THR A 84 17.52 16.98 -17.60
N VAL A 85 18.16 16.94 -16.43
CA VAL A 85 17.45 16.85 -15.14
C VAL A 85 16.55 18.07 -14.94
N GLU A 86 17.04 19.26 -15.28
CA GLU A 86 16.31 20.54 -15.16
C GLU A 86 15.07 20.56 -16.07
N GLU A 87 15.23 20.11 -17.32
CA GLU A 87 14.11 19.99 -18.27
C GLU A 87 13.07 18.96 -17.79
N LEU A 88 13.52 17.86 -17.16
CA LEU A 88 12.65 16.87 -16.56
C LEU A 88 11.91 17.40 -15.33
N GLN A 89 12.55 18.23 -14.51
CA GLN A 89 11.90 18.89 -13.37
C GLN A 89 10.86 19.90 -13.82
N LYS A 90 11.14 20.66 -14.89
CA LYS A 90 10.15 21.59 -15.49
C LYS A 90 8.93 20.83 -16.02
N ARG A 91 9.14 19.74 -16.77
CA ARG A 91 8.04 18.89 -17.24
C ARG A 91 7.30 18.19 -16.11
N TYR A 92 8.00 17.86 -15.03
CA TYR A 92 7.38 17.32 -13.83
C TYR A 92 6.42 18.33 -13.19
N LEU A 93 6.81 19.61 -13.10
CA LEU A 93 5.95 20.67 -12.61
C LEU A 93 4.71 20.85 -13.51
N GLU A 94 4.89 20.87 -14.83
CA GLU A 94 3.79 21.00 -15.80
C GLU A 94 2.79 19.84 -15.75
N GLU A 95 3.29 18.59 -15.66
CA GLU A 95 2.45 17.38 -15.77
C GLU A 95 1.90 16.90 -14.42
N VAL A 96 2.62 17.15 -13.32
CA VAL A 96 2.25 16.71 -11.96
C VAL A 96 1.67 17.85 -11.12
N GLY A 97 1.97 19.10 -11.47
CA GLY A 97 1.48 20.27 -10.75
C GLY A 97 2.14 20.45 -9.38
N ARG A 98 3.37 19.93 -9.19
CA ARG A 98 4.16 20.02 -7.96
C ARG A 98 5.62 20.21 -8.30
N GLU A 99 6.32 21.00 -7.49
CA GLU A 99 7.79 21.07 -7.56
C GLU A 99 8.41 19.78 -7.02
N THR A 100 9.58 19.41 -7.54
CA THR A 100 10.35 18.28 -7.04
C THR A 100 11.82 18.66 -6.92
N GLY A 101 12.41 18.40 -5.75
CA GLY A 101 13.87 18.49 -5.56
C GLY A 101 14.62 17.24 -6.01
N SER A 102 13.95 16.28 -6.68
CA SER A 102 14.60 15.04 -7.10
C SER A 102 15.48 15.28 -8.32
N SER A 103 16.75 14.86 -8.25
CA SER A 103 17.72 14.90 -9.35
C SER A 103 17.82 13.58 -10.13
N ASP A 104 17.07 12.55 -9.72
CA ASP A 104 17.07 11.24 -10.37
C ASP A 104 16.26 11.26 -11.68
N LYS A 105 16.97 11.11 -12.80
CA LYS A 105 16.37 11.07 -14.15
C LYS A 105 15.35 9.95 -14.32
N GLY A 106 15.64 8.75 -13.81
CA GLY A 106 14.75 7.60 -13.94
C GLY A 106 13.44 7.81 -13.17
N TYR A 107 13.54 8.38 -11.98
CA TYR A 107 12.39 8.74 -11.15
C TYR A 107 11.50 9.79 -11.82
N LEU A 108 12.07 10.87 -12.35
CA LEU A 108 11.32 11.94 -13.02
C LEU A 108 10.59 11.41 -14.26
N VAL A 109 11.28 10.66 -15.11
CA VAL A 109 10.68 10.05 -16.32
C VAL A 109 9.53 9.10 -15.94
N TRP A 110 9.73 8.26 -14.93
CA TRP A 110 8.70 7.34 -14.46
C TRP A 110 7.48 8.08 -13.95
N LYS A 111 7.69 9.11 -13.12
CA LYS A 111 6.60 9.84 -12.48
C LYS A 111 5.81 10.69 -13.48
N ILE A 112 6.48 11.31 -14.46
CA ILE A 112 5.82 12.01 -15.59
C ILE A 112 4.97 11.03 -16.41
N ARG A 113 5.49 9.84 -16.73
CA ARG A 113 4.70 8.81 -17.44
C ARG A 113 3.50 8.34 -16.64
N MET A 114 3.63 8.24 -15.33
CA MET A 114 2.54 7.84 -14.45
C MET A 114 1.47 8.94 -14.36
N ALA A 115 1.86 10.23 -14.37
CA ALA A 115 0.96 11.36 -14.43
C ALA A 115 0.21 11.44 -15.75
N ARG A 116 0.89 11.29 -16.89
CA ARG A 116 0.26 11.19 -18.22
C ARG A 116 -0.77 10.06 -18.34
N LYS A 117 -0.53 8.95 -17.65
CA LYS A 117 -1.46 7.81 -17.59
C LYS A 117 -2.62 8.02 -16.62
N GLY A 118 -2.73 9.19 -15.98
CA GLY A 118 -3.73 9.48 -14.96
C GLY A 118 -3.58 8.66 -13.67
N LYS A 119 -2.44 7.98 -13.48
CA LYS A 119 -2.14 7.14 -12.31
C LYS A 119 -1.49 7.91 -11.17
N VAL A 120 -1.22 9.19 -11.38
CA VAL A 120 -0.76 10.12 -10.34
C VAL A 120 -1.81 11.19 -10.18
N ARG A 121 -2.10 11.54 -8.93
CA ARG A 121 -2.95 12.67 -8.59
C ARG A 121 -2.23 13.96 -8.97
N VAL A 122 -2.67 14.60 -10.05
CA VAL A 122 -2.18 15.90 -10.52
C VAL A 122 -2.72 17.01 -9.60
N GLY A 123 -1.88 17.99 -9.28
CA GLY A 123 -2.21 19.16 -8.46
C GLY A 123 -1.54 19.16 -7.08
N PRO A 124 -1.61 20.27 -6.31
CA PRO A 124 -0.82 20.48 -5.10
C PRO A 124 -0.96 19.36 -4.07
N ALA A 125 0.10 19.09 -3.33
CA ALA A 125 0.04 18.15 -2.23
C ALA A 125 -0.98 18.65 -1.21
N ARG A 126 -2.10 17.94 -1.05
CA ARG A 126 -3.03 18.26 0.05
C ARG A 126 -2.35 17.87 1.35
N GLU A 127 -2.10 18.85 2.20
CA GLU A 127 -1.97 18.58 3.63
C GLU A 127 -3.24 17.90 4.11
N ARG A 128 -3.10 16.86 4.93
CA ARG A 128 -4.25 16.29 5.62
C ARG A 128 -4.72 17.34 6.61
N LYS A 129 -5.87 17.95 6.34
CA LYS A 129 -6.51 18.83 7.33
C LYS A 129 -6.93 17.96 8.50
N HIS A 130 -6.32 18.16 9.66
CA HIS A 130 -6.85 17.64 10.91
C HIS A 130 -7.99 18.57 11.33
N GLU A 131 -9.17 18.01 11.63
CA GLU A 131 -10.26 18.82 12.16
C GLU A 131 -9.88 19.31 13.57
N PRO A 132 -9.92 20.63 13.83
CA PRO A 132 -9.61 21.17 15.14
C PRO A 132 -10.58 20.59 16.18
N GLY A 133 -10.05 20.09 17.29
CA GLY A 133 -10.81 19.40 18.34
C GLY A 133 -10.85 17.87 18.22
N THR A 134 -10.26 17.29 17.18
CA THR A 134 -10.11 15.82 17.11
C THR A 134 -8.97 15.32 17.99
N THR A 135 -9.18 14.18 18.65
CA THR A 135 -8.15 13.56 19.49
C THR A 135 -7.10 12.89 18.61
N GLN A 136 -5.84 13.33 18.72
CA GLN A 136 -4.71 12.67 18.09
C GLN A 136 -4.17 11.58 19.02
N VAL A 137 -4.10 10.33 18.53
CA VAL A 137 -3.41 9.25 19.24
C VAL A 137 -1.90 9.40 19.05
N VAL A 138 -1.17 9.48 20.16
CA VAL A 138 0.31 9.55 20.17
C VAL A 138 0.85 8.16 20.56
N PRO A 139 1.46 7.40 19.63
CA PRO A 139 1.99 6.08 19.95
C PRO A 139 3.27 6.18 20.79
N LEU A 140 3.25 5.57 21.98
CA LEU A 140 4.41 5.43 22.86
C LEU A 140 4.81 3.94 22.91
N THR A 141 6.05 3.63 22.54
CA THR A 141 6.56 2.25 22.58
C THR A 141 7.34 2.04 23.86
N LEU A 142 6.90 1.11 24.70
CA LEU A 142 7.55 0.73 25.95
C LEU A 142 7.73 -0.79 26.00
N PRO A 143 8.77 -1.30 26.68
CA PRO A 143 8.89 -2.72 26.96
C PRO A 143 7.72 -3.24 27.81
N ARG A 144 7.35 -4.51 27.64
CA ARG A 144 6.14 -5.07 28.27
C ARG A 144 6.25 -5.13 29.78
N GLU A 145 7.44 -5.42 30.29
CA GLU A 145 7.78 -5.44 31.70
C GLU A 145 7.60 -4.06 32.34
N THR A 146 7.95 -3.00 31.63
CA THR A 146 7.75 -1.62 32.09
C THR A 146 6.26 -1.27 32.12
N VAL A 147 5.51 -1.71 31.10
CA VAL A 147 4.06 -1.50 31.06
C VAL A 147 3.37 -2.22 32.22
N ALA A 148 3.75 -3.47 32.51
CA ALA A 148 3.22 -4.23 33.64
C ALA A 148 3.52 -3.54 34.99
N ALA A 149 4.76 -3.09 35.20
CA ALA A 149 5.12 -2.36 36.39
C ALA A 149 4.36 -1.02 36.54
N LEU A 150 4.06 -0.33 35.43
CA LEU A 150 3.23 0.87 35.45
C LEU A 150 1.78 0.56 35.80
N ASP A 151 1.22 -0.53 35.25
CA ASP A 151 -0.15 -0.94 35.54
C ASP A 151 -0.30 -1.31 37.03
N ASP A 152 0.68 -2.01 37.63
CA ASP A 152 0.71 -2.30 39.07
C ASP A 152 0.71 -1.03 39.94
N VAL A 153 1.41 0.03 39.50
CA VAL A 153 1.43 1.32 40.19
C VAL A 153 0.07 2.00 40.05
N VAL A 154 -0.51 2.01 38.85
CA VAL A 154 -1.83 2.61 38.61
C VAL A 154 -2.89 1.96 39.49
N GLU A 155 -2.92 0.63 39.58
CA GLU A 155 -3.86 -0.12 40.44
C GLU A 155 -3.74 0.24 41.93
N ARG A 156 -2.55 0.61 42.40
CA ARG A 156 -2.29 1.00 43.79
C ARG A 156 -2.59 2.48 44.07
N THR A 157 -2.89 3.25 43.03
CA THR A 157 -3.11 4.70 43.12
C THR A 157 -4.54 5.06 42.75
N THR A 158 -4.90 6.33 42.89
CA THR A 158 -6.25 6.83 42.62
C THR A 158 -6.51 7.08 41.12
N PHE A 159 -5.55 6.82 40.24
CA PHE A 159 -5.73 7.09 38.82
C PHE A 159 -6.69 6.09 38.18
N ALA A 160 -7.68 6.59 37.42
CA ALA A 160 -8.69 5.74 36.80
C ALA A 160 -8.11 4.81 35.71
N ASN A 161 -7.05 5.24 35.03
CA ASN A 161 -6.37 4.46 34.01
C ASN A 161 -4.93 4.95 33.80
N ARG A 162 -4.11 4.15 33.11
CA ARG A 162 -2.72 4.48 32.77
C ARG A 162 -2.58 5.78 31.99
N SER A 163 -3.54 6.10 31.10
CA SER A 163 -3.48 7.33 30.31
C SER A 163 -3.61 8.57 31.20
N ASP A 164 -4.45 8.53 32.23
CA ASP A 164 -4.62 9.64 33.18
C ASP A 164 -3.40 9.81 34.07
N PHE A 165 -2.79 8.70 34.51
CA PHE A 165 -1.48 8.73 35.18
C PHE A 165 -0.41 9.40 34.32
N LEU A 166 -0.30 9.00 33.05
CA LEU A 166 0.68 9.57 32.11
C LEU A 166 0.41 11.04 31.81
N LYS A 167 -0.86 11.43 31.59
CA LYS A 167 -1.25 12.84 31.40
C LYS A 167 -0.88 13.67 32.63
N ARG A 168 -1.09 13.14 33.84
CA ARG A 168 -0.71 13.82 35.08
C ARG A 168 0.81 13.98 35.20
N ALA A 169 1.56 12.92 34.91
CA ALA A 169 3.02 12.99 34.92
C ALA A 169 3.56 14.06 33.93
N ILE A 170 2.97 14.15 32.73
CA ILE A 170 3.32 15.19 31.74
C ILE A 170 2.98 16.59 32.28
N HIS A 171 1.79 16.77 32.84
CA HIS A 171 1.37 18.02 33.46
C HIS A 171 2.36 18.48 34.55
N ASP A 172 2.75 17.59 35.46
CA ASP A 172 3.64 17.92 36.58
C ASP A 172 5.07 18.25 36.09
N LEU A 173 5.54 17.54 35.06
CA LEU A 173 6.81 17.85 34.39
C LEU A 173 6.79 19.23 33.72
N LEU A 174 5.70 19.58 33.03
CA LEU A 174 5.54 20.87 32.38
C LEU A 174 5.51 22.02 33.40
N LYS A 175 4.80 21.85 34.53
CA LYS A 175 4.82 22.82 35.63
C LYS A 175 6.23 22.99 36.19
N HIS A 176 6.95 21.91 36.43
CA HIS A 176 8.32 21.95 36.92
C HIS A 176 9.29 22.66 35.96
N GLN A 177 9.08 22.52 34.65
CA GLN A 177 9.91 23.17 33.61
C GLN A 177 9.52 24.63 33.32
N GLY A 178 8.53 25.19 34.02
CA GLY A 178 8.09 26.58 33.84
C GLY A 178 7.02 26.79 32.76
N PHE A 179 6.49 25.71 32.16
CA PHE A 179 5.40 25.75 31.18
C PHE A 179 4.03 25.59 31.87
N ALA A 180 3.82 26.28 32.98
CA ALA A 180 2.62 26.12 33.81
C ALA A 180 1.31 26.46 33.07
N SER A 181 1.32 27.50 32.23
CA SER A 181 0.15 27.89 31.43
C SER A 181 -0.28 26.79 30.46
N LEU A 182 0.69 26.15 29.80
CA LEU A 182 0.45 25.05 28.85
C LEU A 182 -0.08 23.80 29.56
N ALA A 183 0.46 23.52 30.75
CA ALA A 183 0.00 22.40 31.58
C ALA A 183 -1.47 22.57 31.96
N THR A 184 -1.86 23.73 32.47
CA THR A 184 -3.25 24.01 32.89
C THR A 184 -4.21 24.07 31.70
N GLU A 185 -3.82 24.66 30.57
CA GLU A 185 -4.69 24.80 29.39
C GLU A 185 -5.04 23.45 28.73
N HIS A 186 -4.08 22.54 28.60
CA HIS A 186 -4.26 21.31 27.81
C HIS A 186 -4.44 20.04 28.64
N PHE A 187 -3.95 20.02 29.88
CA PHE A 187 -4.04 18.86 30.76
C PHE A 187 -4.95 19.08 31.97
N GLY A 188 -5.51 20.29 32.11
CA GLY A 188 -6.37 20.70 33.22
C GLY A 188 -5.58 20.95 34.51
N ASP A 189 -6.23 21.60 35.48
CA ASP A 189 -5.79 21.51 36.88
C ASP A 189 -6.46 20.29 37.51
N ALA A 190 -5.74 19.55 38.35
CA ALA A 190 -6.33 18.42 39.09
C ALA A 190 -7.46 18.88 40.00
#